data_AF-A0A418V1S3-F1
#
_entry.id   AF-A0A418V1S3-F1
#
_cell.length_a   1.000
_cell.length_b   1.000
_cell.length_c   1.000
_cell.angle_alpha   90.00
_cell.angle_beta   90.00
_cell.angle_gamma   90.00
#
_symmetry.space_group_name_H-M   'P 1'
#
loop_
_entity.id
_entity.type
_entity.pdbx_description
1 polymer ?
#
loop_
_entity_poly.entity_id
_entity_poly.type
_entity_poly.pdbx_seq_one_letter_code
_entity_poly.pdbx_strand_id
1 'polypeptide(L)'
;MADRFIARWQHREGGQERANYSLFLTELCDVIGVERPQPAGATHEHNDYVFERVVKMGGVSLGRIDLYKRHSFVLEAKQSRWPAERRLFGPRSAAAVRDEARRGRGAARAWEGLMLSAKRQAQDYARALPASHGWPPFLLVCDVGHCIEVYADVSGRGDDYVHYPDRRSFRIYLDDLRRDAVRDQLRRIWNDPGSLAPARDAAPGRGIAERLAALAPPGPSMRPTARPALPDHP
;
A
#
# COMPACT_ATOMS: atom_id res chain seq x y z
N MET A 1 -19.92 5.17 9.79
CA MET A 1 -19.04 5.76 8.75
C MET A 1 -18.90 4.85 7.54
N ALA A 2 -18.61 3.56 7.73
CA ALA A 2 -18.51 2.58 6.65
C ALA A 2 -19.78 2.49 5.77
N ASP A 3 -20.99 2.39 6.34
CA ASP A 3 -22.22 2.28 5.52
C ASP A 3 -22.43 3.47 4.57
N ARG A 4 -22.12 4.69 5.02
CA ARG A 4 -22.20 5.89 4.19
C ARG A 4 -21.18 5.85 3.05
N PHE A 5 -19.95 5.43 3.35
CA PHE A 5 -18.90 5.26 2.35
C PHE A 5 -19.28 4.21 1.31
N ILE A 6 -19.74 3.05 1.76
CA ILE A 6 -20.16 1.95 0.90
C ILE A 6 -21.31 2.41 -0.01
N ALA A 7 -22.37 3.00 0.54
CA ALA A 7 -23.51 3.49 -0.25
C ALA A 7 -23.11 4.55 -1.30
N ARG A 8 -22.11 5.40 -1.00
CA ARG A 8 -21.62 6.43 -1.93
C ARG A 8 -20.88 5.85 -3.14
N TRP A 9 -20.12 4.77 -2.94
CA TRP A 9 -19.14 4.28 -3.91
C TRP A 9 -19.53 2.98 -4.59
N GLN A 10 -20.29 2.10 -3.92
CA GLN A 10 -20.61 0.77 -4.42
C GLN A 10 -21.40 0.80 -5.74
N HIS A 11 -22.19 1.83 -6.02
CA HIS A 11 -23.05 1.94 -7.22
C HIS A 11 -22.58 2.97 -8.25
N ARG A 12 -21.32 3.43 -8.18
CA ARG A 12 -20.79 4.38 -9.16
C ARG A 12 -20.31 3.61 -10.39
N GLU A 13 -20.91 3.88 -11.56
CA GLU A 13 -20.42 3.34 -12.82
C GLU A 13 -19.01 3.88 -13.16
N GLY A 14 -18.17 3.02 -13.72
CA GLY A 14 -16.73 3.29 -13.93
C GLY A 14 -16.38 4.17 -15.13
N GLY A 15 -15.07 4.37 -15.34
CA GLY A 15 -14.53 5.12 -16.47
C GLY A 15 -14.03 6.54 -16.14
N GLN A 16 -14.03 6.92 -14.86
CA GLN A 16 -13.52 8.21 -14.37
C GLN A 16 -12.46 7.99 -13.27
N GLU A 17 -11.62 6.96 -13.44
CA GLU A 17 -10.61 6.51 -12.47
C GLU A 17 -9.80 7.68 -11.91
N ARG A 18 -9.16 8.46 -12.78
CA ARG A 18 -8.31 9.61 -12.43
C ARG A 18 -9.03 10.70 -11.64
N ALA A 19 -10.35 10.84 -11.83
CA ALA A 19 -11.14 11.84 -11.11
C ALA A 19 -11.58 11.34 -9.72
N ASN A 20 -11.68 10.01 -9.54
CA ASN A 20 -12.34 9.42 -8.39
C ASN A 20 -11.39 8.84 -7.35
N TYR A 21 -10.24 8.28 -7.75
CA TYR A 21 -9.42 7.49 -6.83
C TYR A 21 -8.92 8.30 -5.63
N SER A 22 -8.50 9.56 -5.83
CA SER A 22 -7.98 10.40 -4.75
C SER A 22 -9.06 10.68 -3.69
N LEU A 23 -10.28 10.99 -4.14
CA LEU A 23 -11.41 11.22 -3.25
C LEU A 23 -11.84 9.94 -2.54
N PHE A 24 -11.94 8.82 -3.27
CA PHE A 24 -12.27 7.52 -2.70
C PHE A 24 -11.28 7.10 -1.61
N LEU A 25 -9.98 7.17 -1.89
CA LEU A 25 -8.93 6.76 -0.95
C LEU A 25 -8.84 7.71 0.26
N THR A 26 -9.11 9.00 0.07
CA THR A 26 -9.20 9.96 1.18
C THR A 26 -10.35 9.59 2.13
N GLU A 27 -11.53 9.30 1.60
CA GLU A 27 -12.67 8.87 2.42
C GLU A 27 -12.46 7.48 3.04
N LEU A 28 -11.76 6.58 2.34
CA LEU A 28 -11.36 5.28 2.90
C LEU A 28 -10.46 5.46 4.12
N CYS A 29 -9.49 6.39 4.07
CA CYS A 29 -8.62 6.69 5.21
C CYS A 29 -9.44 7.06 6.45
N ASP A 30 -10.50 7.86 6.27
CA ASP A 30 -11.39 8.21 7.37
C ASP A 30 -12.15 6.98 7.90
N VAL A 31 -12.65 6.10 7.01
CA VAL A 31 -13.37 4.88 7.38
C VAL A 31 -12.49 3.92 8.19
N ILE A 32 -11.22 3.78 7.81
CA ILE A 32 -10.26 2.92 8.52
C ILE A 32 -9.57 3.65 9.67
N GLY A 33 -9.82 4.95 9.89
CA GLY A 33 -9.28 5.72 11.00
C GLY A 33 -7.76 5.88 10.95
N VAL A 34 -7.22 6.23 9.77
CA VAL A 34 -5.81 6.57 9.56
C VAL A 34 -5.68 8.02 9.12
N GLU A 35 -4.47 8.57 9.24
CA GLU A 35 -4.17 9.88 8.66
C GLU A 35 -4.40 9.88 7.15
N ARG A 36 -4.82 11.01 6.60
CA ARG A 36 -4.96 11.20 5.15
C ARG A 36 -3.59 11.46 4.50
N PRO A 37 -3.42 11.18 3.19
CA PRO A 37 -2.21 11.53 2.48
C PRO A 37 -1.94 13.04 2.50
N GLN A 38 -0.66 13.40 2.59
CA GLN A 38 -0.20 14.79 2.58
C GLN A 38 -0.20 15.36 1.15
N PRO A 39 -0.31 16.69 0.98
CA PRO A 39 -0.07 17.33 -0.31
C PRO A 39 1.35 17.03 -0.82
N ALA A 40 1.50 16.77 -2.12
CA ALA A 40 2.80 16.54 -2.71
C ALA A 40 3.63 17.84 -2.76
N GLY A 41 4.86 17.80 -2.25
CA GLY A 41 5.82 18.88 -2.37
C GLY A 41 6.51 18.90 -3.75
N ALA A 42 7.14 20.03 -4.08
CA ALA A 42 7.88 20.22 -5.33
C ALA A 42 9.13 19.31 -5.41
N THR A 43 9.80 19.09 -4.27
CA THR A 43 10.92 18.15 -4.15
C THR A 43 10.40 16.77 -3.76
N HIS A 44 10.65 15.78 -4.59
CA HIS A 44 10.14 14.42 -4.39
C HIS A 44 10.74 13.66 -3.19
N GLU A 45 11.78 14.20 -2.55
CA GLU A 45 12.50 13.56 -1.44
C GLU A 45 11.66 13.41 -0.17
N HIS A 46 10.72 14.33 0.08
CA HIS A 46 9.86 14.32 1.27
C HIS A 46 8.44 13.80 1.00
N ASN A 47 8.19 13.28 -0.21
CA ASN A 47 6.88 12.76 -0.61
C ASN A 47 6.68 11.32 -0.08
N ASP A 48 6.65 11.19 1.25
CA ASP A 48 6.63 9.91 1.95
C ASP A 48 5.23 9.36 2.21
N TYR A 49 4.19 10.19 2.17
CA TYR A 49 2.80 9.73 2.16
C TYR A 49 1.94 10.65 1.30
N VAL A 50 1.90 10.40 -0.01
CA VAL A 50 1.28 11.31 -0.98
C VAL A 50 0.57 10.55 -2.10
N PHE A 51 -0.43 11.20 -2.70
CA PHE A 51 -0.93 10.79 -4.00
C PHE A 51 0.08 11.12 -5.11
N GLU A 52 -0.02 10.39 -6.23
CA GLU A 52 0.67 10.72 -7.49
C GLU A 52 2.20 10.84 -7.36
N ARG A 53 2.80 9.95 -6.55
CA ARG A 53 4.24 9.94 -6.26
C ARG A 53 5.02 9.63 -7.54
N VAL A 54 5.84 10.58 -7.98
CA VAL A 54 6.72 10.40 -9.14
C VAL A 54 7.87 9.46 -8.81
N VAL A 55 8.17 8.53 -9.72
CA VAL A 55 9.31 7.60 -9.67
C VAL A 55 10.01 7.53 -11.04
N LYS A 56 11.29 7.16 -11.06
CA LYS A 56 12.07 6.98 -12.31
C LYS A 56 12.07 5.51 -12.71
N MET A 57 11.35 5.20 -13.78
CA MET A 57 11.22 3.87 -14.35
C MET A 57 12.37 3.60 -15.33
N GLY A 58 13.10 2.50 -15.13
CA GLY A 58 14.19 2.09 -16.04
C GLY A 58 15.29 3.15 -16.26
N GLY A 59 15.42 4.11 -15.33
CA GLY A 59 16.39 5.21 -15.40
C GLY A 59 16.05 6.36 -16.36
N VAL A 60 15.00 6.23 -17.18
CA VAL A 60 14.73 7.19 -18.28
C VAL A 60 13.30 7.73 -18.26
N SER A 61 12.29 6.91 -18.00
CA SER A 61 10.89 7.35 -18.02
C SER A 61 10.39 7.67 -16.62
N LEU A 62 9.39 8.55 -16.54
CA LEU A 62 8.72 8.87 -15.28
C LEU A 62 7.46 8.01 -15.13
N GLY A 63 7.30 7.41 -13.96
CA GLY A 63 6.09 6.77 -13.49
C GLY A 63 5.43 7.58 -12.38
N ARG A 64 4.13 7.35 -12.13
CA ARG A 64 3.37 7.99 -11.06
C ARG A 64 2.59 6.92 -10.32
N ILE A 65 2.87 6.77 -9.03
CA ILE A 65 2.16 5.86 -8.14
C ILE A 65 0.91 6.58 -7.64
N ASP A 66 -0.26 5.95 -7.75
CA ASP A 66 -1.51 6.59 -7.36
C ASP A 66 -1.50 7.00 -5.89
N LEU A 67 -1.13 6.08 -4.98
CA LEU A 67 -0.89 6.41 -3.57
C LEU A 67 0.32 5.66 -3.03
N TYR A 68 1.25 6.41 -2.45
CA TYR A 68 2.47 5.87 -1.85
C TYR A 68 2.52 6.22 -0.37
N LYS A 69 2.85 5.24 0.48
CA LYS A 69 3.26 5.45 1.87
C LYS A 69 4.57 4.72 2.16
N ARG A 70 5.63 5.47 2.48
CA ARG A 70 6.97 4.96 2.75
C ARG A 70 6.92 3.89 3.85
N HIS A 71 7.65 2.81 3.63
CA HIS A 71 7.71 1.63 4.51
C HIS A 71 6.38 0.91 4.76
N SER A 72 5.31 1.28 4.06
CA SER A 72 3.98 0.67 4.24
C SER A 72 3.52 0.00 2.96
N PHE A 73 3.24 0.79 1.92
CA PHE A 73 2.69 0.24 0.69
C PHE A 73 2.92 1.13 -0.53
N VAL A 74 2.81 0.48 -1.69
CA VAL A 74 2.48 1.10 -2.98
C VAL A 74 1.06 0.69 -3.33
N LEU A 75 0.22 1.65 -3.72
CA LEU A 75 -1.15 1.41 -4.14
C LEU A 75 -1.34 1.88 -5.59
N GLU A 76 -1.88 0.98 -6.40
CA GLU A 76 -2.38 1.27 -7.75
C GLU A 76 -3.91 1.21 -7.75
N ALA A 77 -4.56 2.27 -8.21
CA ALA A 77 -5.99 2.36 -8.33
C ALA A 77 -6.42 2.11 -9.78
N LYS A 78 -7.53 1.41 -9.93
CA LYS A 78 -8.28 1.21 -11.16
C LYS A 78 -9.75 1.53 -10.92
N GLN A 79 -10.50 1.72 -11.99
CA GLN A 79 -11.96 1.77 -11.88
C GLN A 79 -12.60 0.97 -13.00
N SER A 80 -13.00 -0.27 -12.67
CA SER A 80 -13.68 -1.15 -13.61
C SER A 80 -15.10 -0.67 -13.90
N ARG A 81 -15.64 -1.12 -15.03
CA ARG A 81 -17.06 -0.91 -15.39
C ARG A 81 -17.95 -2.03 -14.86
N TRP A 82 -17.52 -2.74 -13.82
CA TRP A 82 -18.28 -3.87 -13.28
C TRP A 82 -19.63 -3.37 -12.75
N PRO A 83 -20.77 -3.96 -13.17
CA PRO A 83 -22.05 -3.53 -12.63
C PRO A 83 -22.15 -3.87 -11.15
N ALA A 84 -22.35 -2.84 -10.33
CA ALA A 84 -22.74 -2.97 -8.95
C ALA A 84 -24.10 -3.64 -8.87
N GLU A 85 -24.12 -4.94 -8.59
CA GLU A 85 -25.31 -5.78 -8.49
C GLU A 85 -26.32 -5.62 -9.63
N ARG A 86 -26.27 -6.56 -10.57
CA ARG A 86 -27.34 -6.75 -11.55
C ARG A 86 -28.58 -7.34 -10.86
N ARG A 87 -29.34 -6.50 -10.14
CA ARG A 87 -30.69 -6.86 -9.70
C ARG A 87 -31.59 -6.96 -10.93
N LEU A 88 -31.82 -8.20 -11.36
CA LEU A 88 -32.71 -8.52 -12.48
C LEU A 88 -33.97 -9.16 -11.92
N PHE A 89 -35.04 -8.37 -11.82
CA PHE A 89 -36.41 -8.87 -11.63
C PHE A 89 -37.15 -8.78 -12.96
N GLY A 90 -37.55 -9.91 -13.53
CA GLY A 90 -38.37 -10.03 -14.74
C GLY A 90 -38.21 -11.39 -15.44
N PRO A 91 -39.24 -11.91 -16.15
CA PRO A 91 -39.13 -13.16 -16.91
C PRO A 91 -38.07 -13.03 -18.01
N ARG A 92 -37.18 -14.01 -18.16
CA ARG A 92 -36.08 -13.97 -19.14
C ARG A 92 -36.12 -15.18 -20.06
N SER A 93 -35.85 -14.97 -21.34
CA SER A 93 -35.71 -16.07 -22.30
C SER A 93 -34.40 -16.83 -22.06
N ALA A 94 -34.40 -18.13 -22.36
CA ALA A 94 -33.20 -18.98 -22.22
C ALA A 94 -32.03 -18.48 -23.08
N ALA A 95 -32.30 -17.86 -24.24
CA ALA A 95 -31.31 -17.21 -25.07
C ALA A 95 -30.68 -16.00 -24.35
N ALA A 96 -31.50 -15.10 -23.80
CA ALA A 96 -31.02 -13.95 -23.04
C ALA A 96 -30.16 -14.38 -21.84
N VAL A 97 -30.55 -15.45 -21.12
CA VAL A 97 -29.76 -16.01 -20.01
C VAL A 97 -28.39 -16.51 -20.47
N ARG A 98 -28.31 -17.25 -21.58
CA ARG A 98 -27.05 -17.79 -22.12
C ARG A 98 -26.11 -16.69 -22.60
N ASP A 99 -26.68 -15.73 -23.33
CA ASP A 99 -25.95 -14.61 -23.92
C ASP A 99 -25.39 -13.69 -22.82
N GLU A 100 -26.18 -13.49 -21.78
CA GLU A 100 -25.78 -12.74 -20.62
C GLU A 100 -24.74 -13.47 -19.76
N ALA A 101 -24.87 -14.78 -19.57
CA ALA A 101 -23.85 -15.60 -18.92
C ALA A 101 -22.52 -15.54 -19.69
N ARG A 102 -22.56 -15.54 -21.03
CA ARG A 102 -21.37 -15.37 -21.88
C ARG A 102 -20.74 -14.00 -21.71
N ARG A 103 -21.53 -12.92 -21.74
CA ARG A 103 -21.07 -11.54 -21.47
C ARG A 103 -20.48 -11.40 -20.06
N GLY A 104 -21.12 -12.00 -19.06
CA GLY A 104 -20.65 -12.01 -17.68
C GLY A 104 -19.30 -12.72 -17.51
N ARG A 105 -19.10 -13.86 -18.17
CA ARG A 105 -17.79 -14.55 -18.19
C ARG A 105 -16.70 -13.73 -18.90
N GLY A 106 -17.06 -13.03 -19.98
CA GLY A 106 -16.13 -12.12 -20.67
C GLY A 106 -15.71 -10.96 -19.78
N ALA A 107 -16.68 -10.32 -19.12
CA ALA A 107 -16.43 -9.25 -18.16
C ALA A 107 -15.54 -9.74 -17.01
N ALA A 108 -15.81 -10.92 -16.43
CA ALA A 108 -15.02 -11.52 -15.34
C ALA A 108 -13.54 -11.63 -15.71
N ARG A 109 -13.25 -12.20 -16.89
CA ARG A 109 -11.86 -12.34 -17.36
C ARG A 109 -11.19 -11.01 -17.66
N ALA A 110 -11.92 -10.05 -18.23
CA ALA A 110 -11.39 -8.71 -18.48
C ALA A 110 -11.03 -7.99 -17.17
N TRP A 111 -11.88 -8.14 -16.15
CA TRP A 111 -11.65 -7.59 -14.82
C TRP A 111 -10.48 -8.26 -14.10
N GLU A 112 -10.39 -9.61 -14.13
CA GLU A 112 -9.22 -10.33 -13.61
C GLU A 112 -7.92 -9.88 -14.30
N GLY A 113 -7.97 -9.70 -15.62
CA GLY A 113 -6.85 -9.16 -16.40
C GLY A 113 -6.45 -7.74 -15.98
N LEU A 114 -7.43 -6.88 -15.69
CA LEU A 114 -7.23 -5.51 -15.18
C LEU A 114 -6.58 -5.52 -13.80
N MET A 115 -7.07 -6.34 -12.87
CA MET A 115 -6.50 -6.43 -11.52
C MET A 115 -5.07 -6.97 -11.56
N LEU A 116 -4.83 -8.00 -12.39
CA LEU A 116 -3.49 -8.56 -12.56
C LEU A 116 -2.51 -7.58 -13.23
N SER A 117 -2.96 -6.77 -14.19
CA SER A 117 -2.10 -5.73 -14.79
C SER A 117 -1.77 -4.63 -13.80
N ALA A 118 -2.74 -4.20 -12.98
CA ALA A 118 -2.53 -3.22 -11.92
C ALA A 118 -1.56 -3.73 -10.85
N LYS A 119 -1.63 -5.02 -10.47
CA LYS A 119 -0.64 -5.64 -9.58
C LYS A 119 0.77 -5.56 -10.15
N ARG A 120 0.95 -5.92 -11.43
CA ARG A 120 2.27 -5.83 -12.11
C ARG A 120 2.78 -4.39 -12.11
N GLN A 121 1.91 -3.43 -12.38
CA GLN A 121 2.24 -2.00 -12.37
C GLN A 121 2.68 -1.53 -10.96
N ALA A 122 1.95 -1.89 -9.92
CA ALA A 122 2.35 -1.61 -8.53
C ALA A 122 3.73 -2.22 -8.18
N GLN A 123 3.99 -3.44 -8.65
CA GLN A 123 5.28 -4.10 -8.43
C GLN A 123 6.43 -3.42 -9.20
N ASP A 124 6.20 -2.98 -10.43
CA ASP A 124 7.17 -2.20 -11.21
C ASP A 124 7.48 -0.86 -10.52
N TYR A 125 6.47 -0.21 -9.94
CA TYR A 125 6.69 1.00 -9.16
C TYR A 125 7.46 0.76 -7.87
N ALA A 126 7.19 -0.33 -7.16
CA ALA A 126 7.98 -0.71 -5.99
C ALA A 126 9.47 -0.88 -6.35
N ARG A 127 9.78 -1.43 -7.53
CA ARG A 127 11.15 -1.53 -8.08
C ARG A 127 11.79 -0.21 -8.44
N ALA A 128 11.00 0.81 -8.73
CA ALA A 128 11.49 2.13 -9.09
C ALA A 128 11.62 3.10 -7.90
N LEU A 129 11.27 2.65 -6.68
CA LEU A 129 11.47 3.45 -5.48
C LEU A 129 12.98 3.66 -5.20
N PRO A 130 13.36 4.78 -4.56
CA PRO A 130 14.74 5.01 -4.16
C PRO A 130 15.25 3.87 -3.26
N ALA A 131 16.49 3.42 -3.47
CA ALA A 131 17.08 2.33 -2.69
C ALA A 131 17.10 2.59 -1.17
N SER A 132 17.16 3.86 -0.75
CA SER A 132 17.08 4.28 0.66
C SER A 132 15.70 4.05 1.30
N HIS A 133 14.65 3.82 0.51
CA HIS A 133 13.30 3.53 1.00
C HIS A 133 13.10 2.03 1.27
N GLY A 134 13.94 1.19 0.65
CA GLY A 134 13.74 -0.26 0.63
C GLY A 134 12.45 -0.66 -0.09
N TRP A 135 12.08 -1.93 0.06
CA TRP A 135 10.87 -2.49 -0.53
C TRP A 135 9.66 -2.24 0.37
N PRO A 136 8.52 -1.80 -0.18
CA PRO A 136 7.30 -1.65 0.62
C PRO A 136 6.81 -3.04 1.06
N PRO A 137 6.42 -3.24 2.33
CA PRO A 137 5.91 -4.55 2.79
C PRO A 137 4.65 -5.01 2.05
N PHE A 138 3.83 -4.08 1.56
CA PHE A 138 2.57 -4.38 0.88
C PHE A 138 2.46 -3.72 -0.50
N LEU A 139 1.79 -4.42 -1.42
CA LEU A 139 1.15 -3.80 -2.59
C LEU A 139 -0.36 -3.84 -2.40
N LEU A 140 -1.02 -2.74 -2.75
CA LEU A 140 -2.47 -2.64 -2.76
C LEU A 140 -2.94 -2.38 -4.19
N VAL A 141 -3.93 -3.13 -4.64
CA VAL A 141 -4.62 -2.84 -5.91
C VAL A 141 -6.06 -2.52 -5.58
N CYS A 142 -6.50 -1.30 -5.89
CA CYS A 142 -7.84 -0.83 -5.61
C CYS A 142 -8.67 -0.78 -6.88
N ASP A 143 -9.79 -1.49 -6.92
CA ASP A 143 -10.87 -1.21 -7.88
C ASP A 143 -11.86 -0.26 -7.19
N VAL A 144 -11.81 1.02 -7.55
CA VAL A 144 -12.58 2.10 -6.92
C VAL A 144 -14.07 1.78 -7.00
N GLY A 145 -14.70 1.69 -5.83
CA GLY A 145 -16.12 1.34 -5.73
C GLY A 145 -16.40 -0.15 -5.63
N HIS A 146 -15.39 -1.03 -5.64
CA HIS A 146 -15.61 -2.47 -5.68
C HIS A 146 -14.79 -3.25 -4.65
N CYS A 147 -13.45 -3.22 -4.74
CA CYS A 147 -12.61 -3.98 -3.82
C CYS A 147 -11.18 -3.44 -3.70
N ILE A 148 -10.45 -3.95 -2.71
CA ILE A 148 -9.02 -3.75 -2.51
C ILE A 148 -8.37 -5.13 -2.41
N GLU A 149 -7.42 -5.42 -3.30
CA GLU A 149 -6.57 -6.62 -3.20
C GLU A 149 -5.29 -6.29 -2.45
N VAL A 150 -4.93 -7.16 -1.50
CA VAL A 150 -3.75 -7.00 -0.66
C VAL A 150 -2.73 -8.07 -1.01
N TYR A 151 -1.50 -7.62 -1.25
CA TYR A 151 -0.35 -8.48 -1.48
C TYR A 151 0.77 -8.11 -0.52
N ALA A 152 1.51 -9.10 -0.03
CA ALA A 152 2.64 -8.89 0.89
C ALA A 152 3.94 -9.43 0.28
N ASP A 153 5.03 -8.70 0.49
CA ASP A 153 6.38 -9.19 0.22
C ASP A 153 6.82 -10.11 1.37
N VAL A 154 6.74 -11.42 1.13
CA VAL A 154 7.19 -12.42 2.11
C VAL A 154 8.71 -12.57 2.11
N SER A 155 9.39 -12.17 1.03
CA SER A 155 10.82 -12.39 0.84
C SER A 155 11.67 -11.23 1.36
N GLY A 156 11.08 -10.04 1.47
CA GLY A 156 11.75 -8.79 1.81
C GLY A 156 12.66 -8.27 0.69
N ARG A 157 12.61 -8.89 -0.50
CA ARG A 157 13.45 -8.54 -1.65
C ARG A 157 12.70 -7.80 -2.76
N GLY A 158 11.39 -7.58 -2.59
CA GLY A 158 10.52 -6.92 -3.57
C GLY A 158 10.30 -7.70 -4.86
N ASP A 159 10.70 -8.97 -4.91
CA ASP A 159 10.60 -9.85 -6.07
C ASP A 159 9.29 -10.68 -6.07
N ASP A 160 8.77 -11.04 -4.90
CA ASP A 160 7.64 -11.97 -4.77
C ASP A 160 6.54 -11.46 -3.81
N TYR A 161 5.61 -10.69 -4.38
CA TYR A 161 4.40 -10.26 -3.67
C TYR A 161 3.27 -11.28 -3.85
N VAL A 162 2.91 -11.95 -2.76
CA VAL A 162 1.88 -13.00 -2.71
C VAL A 162 0.58 -12.47 -2.11
N HIS A 163 -0.54 -13.15 -2.36
CA HIS A 163 -1.83 -12.84 -1.76
C HIS A 163 -1.75 -12.82 -0.23
N TYR A 164 -2.23 -11.75 0.41
CA TYR A 164 -2.23 -11.60 1.87
C TYR A 164 -3.65 -11.34 2.40
N PRO A 165 -4.10 -12.00 3.49
CA PRO A 165 -3.33 -12.98 4.28
C PRO A 165 -3.20 -14.33 3.57
N ASP A 166 -4.09 -14.61 2.62
CA ASP A 166 -4.11 -15.85 1.86
C ASP A 166 -4.90 -15.69 0.55
N ARG A 167 -4.90 -16.73 -0.30
CA ARG A 167 -5.57 -16.71 -1.62
C ARG A 167 -7.10 -16.62 -1.56
N ARG A 168 -7.73 -16.80 -0.40
CA ARG A 168 -9.20 -16.75 -0.22
C ARG A 168 -9.66 -15.40 0.28
N SER A 169 -8.85 -14.72 1.09
CA SER A 169 -9.23 -13.48 1.77
C SER A 169 -8.37 -12.26 1.40
N PHE A 170 -7.53 -12.36 0.37
CA PHE A 170 -6.73 -11.23 -0.12
C PHE A 170 -7.53 -10.09 -0.75
N ARG A 171 -8.75 -10.37 -1.20
CA ARG A 171 -9.62 -9.38 -1.80
C ARG A 171 -10.67 -8.94 -0.78
N ILE A 172 -10.58 -7.68 -0.40
CA ILE A 172 -11.49 -7.01 0.52
C ILE A 172 -12.52 -6.26 -0.31
N TYR A 173 -13.76 -6.71 -0.32
CA TYR A 173 -14.86 -6.00 -0.99
C TYR A 173 -15.33 -4.81 -0.14
N LEU A 174 -16.00 -3.84 -0.76
CA LEU A 174 -16.53 -2.69 0.00
C LEU A 174 -17.41 -3.10 1.18
N ASP A 175 -18.28 -4.11 0.98
CA ASP A 175 -19.17 -4.59 2.04
C ASP A 175 -18.42 -5.17 3.25
N ASP A 176 -17.20 -5.68 3.03
CA ASP A 176 -16.35 -6.20 4.09
C ASP A 176 -15.88 -5.11 5.05
N LEU A 177 -15.85 -3.85 4.62
CA LEU A 177 -15.49 -2.71 5.46
C LEU A 177 -16.49 -2.46 6.59
N ARG A 178 -17.65 -3.14 6.62
CA ARG A 178 -18.53 -3.15 7.80
C ARG A 178 -17.90 -3.89 8.98
N ARG A 179 -17.01 -4.87 8.72
CA ARG A 179 -16.36 -5.70 9.74
C ARG A 179 -15.17 -4.94 10.34
N ASP A 180 -15.14 -4.82 11.66
CA ASP A 180 -14.05 -4.15 12.39
C ASP A 180 -12.68 -4.77 12.09
N ALA A 181 -12.59 -6.11 12.12
CA ALA A 181 -11.34 -6.82 11.84
C ALA A 181 -10.72 -6.47 10.47
N VAL A 182 -11.54 -6.20 9.46
CA VAL A 182 -11.07 -5.80 8.12
C VAL A 182 -10.54 -4.37 8.14
N ARG A 183 -11.26 -3.45 8.80
CA ARG A 183 -10.80 -2.06 8.99
C ARG A 183 -9.50 -2.03 9.79
N ASP A 184 -9.38 -2.86 10.82
CA ASP A 184 -8.19 -2.98 11.65
C ASP A 184 -7.00 -3.55 10.87
N GLN A 185 -7.23 -4.56 10.02
CA GLN A 185 -6.19 -5.07 9.13
C GLN A 185 -5.67 -3.97 8.20
N LEU A 186 -6.55 -3.23 7.52
CA LEU A 186 -6.15 -2.11 6.66
C LEU A 186 -5.43 -1.01 7.46
N ARG A 187 -5.94 -0.65 8.65
CA ARG A 187 -5.27 0.32 9.53
C ARG A 187 -3.85 -0.10 9.88
N ARG A 188 -3.64 -1.39 10.15
CA ARG A 188 -2.31 -1.94 10.46
C ARG A 188 -1.40 -1.91 9.23
N ILE A 189 -1.89 -2.23 8.02
CA ILE A 189 -1.10 -2.04 6.79
C ILE A 189 -0.63 -0.59 6.67
N TRP A 190 -1.49 0.37 7.02
CA TRP A 190 -1.17 1.79 6.96
C TRP A 190 -0.16 2.26 8.01
N ASN A 191 -0.32 1.84 9.27
CA ASN A 191 0.38 2.50 10.39
C ASN A 191 1.44 1.62 11.05
N ASP A 192 1.28 0.31 10.99
CA ASP A 192 2.18 -0.66 11.61
C ASP A 192 2.24 -1.96 10.77
N PRO A 193 2.75 -1.87 9.53
CA PRO A 193 2.81 -3.01 8.62
C PRO A 193 3.70 -4.13 9.18
N GLY A 194 4.70 -3.80 10.00
CA GLY A 194 5.57 -4.77 10.67
C GLY A 194 4.82 -5.69 11.64
N SER A 195 3.72 -5.21 12.24
CA SER A 195 2.87 -6.07 13.07
C SER A 195 2.16 -7.18 12.31
N LEU A 196 2.01 -7.05 10.98
CA LEU A 196 1.28 -7.98 10.11
C LEU A 196 2.18 -9.04 9.46
N ALA A 197 3.43 -9.16 9.93
CA ALA A 197 4.45 -10.01 9.31
C ALA A 197 3.89 -11.38 8.88
N PRO A 198 3.91 -11.71 7.57
CA PRO A 198 3.66 -13.08 7.13
C PRO A 198 4.74 -13.97 7.74
N ALA A 199 4.38 -15.17 8.19
CA ALA A 199 5.20 -16.00 9.06
C ALA A 199 6.68 -16.15 8.58
N ARG A 200 7.56 -15.43 9.29
CA ARG A 200 9.00 -15.62 9.54
C ARG A 200 9.95 -15.64 8.33
N ASP A 201 10.63 -14.52 8.13
CA ASP A 201 11.99 -14.38 8.65
C ASP A 201 12.26 -12.93 9.07
N ALA A 202 12.63 -12.77 10.34
CA ALA A 202 13.26 -11.57 10.84
C ALA A 202 14.66 -11.49 10.19
N ALA A 203 14.82 -10.64 9.18
CA ALA A 203 16.11 -10.05 8.91
C ALA A 203 16.31 -8.88 9.90
N PRO A 204 17.22 -8.99 10.88
CA PRO A 204 17.57 -7.84 11.71
C PRO A 204 18.42 -6.87 10.87
N GLY A 205 17.95 -5.63 10.77
CA GLY A 205 18.63 -4.51 10.08
C GLY A 205 17.81 -4.07 8.87
N ARG A 206 16.88 -3.12 9.01
CA ARG A 206 17.16 -1.73 9.36
C ARG A 206 16.09 -1.19 10.31
N GLY A 207 16.26 -1.49 11.59
CA GLY A 207 15.64 -0.72 12.64
C GLY A 207 16.46 0.54 12.91
N ILE A 208 15.76 1.67 13.02
CA ILE A 208 16.07 2.74 13.97
C ILE A 208 17.41 3.47 13.73
N ALA A 209 17.41 4.49 12.87
CA ALA A 209 18.49 5.48 12.87
C ALA A 209 18.31 6.59 13.92
N GLU A 210 17.29 6.56 14.80
CA GLU A 210 17.00 7.76 15.60
C GLU A 210 16.40 7.55 17.00
N ARG A 211 16.67 6.43 17.69
CA ARG A 211 16.07 6.24 19.03
C ARG A 211 16.95 5.69 20.15
N LEU A 212 18.26 5.88 20.10
CA LEU A 212 19.14 5.81 21.28
C LEU A 212 20.35 6.76 21.12
N ALA A 213 20.10 8.07 21.19
CA ALA A 213 21.14 9.08 21.48
C ALA A 213 20.80 9.91 22.72
N ALA A 214 19.98 9.37 23.62
CA ALA A 214 19.76 9.92 24.95
C ALA A 214 19.89 8.77 25.94
N LEU A 215 20.83 8.91 26.89
CA LEU A 215 21.27 7.93 27.91
C LEU A 215 22.60 7.22 27.61
N ALA A 216 23.64 7.99 27.26
CA ALA A 216 24.99 7.67 27.72
C ALA A 216 25.21 8.38 29.08
N PRO A 217 25.44 7.67 30.20
CA PRO A 217 25.90 8.31 31.42
C PRO A 217 27.35 8.80 31.26
N PRO A 218 27.74 9.94 31.87
CA PRO A 218 29.10 10.42 31.80
C PRO A 218 30.01 9.53 32.64
N GLY A 219 31.18 9.18 32.11
CA GLY A 219 32.25 8.57 32.88
C GLY A 219 33.58 8.59 32.14
N PRO A 220 34.72 8.50 32.85
CA PRO A 220 35.11 9.22 34.04
C PRO A 220 36.14 10.32 33.72
N SER A 221 36.29 11.28 34.63
CA SER A 221 37.31 12.32 34.61
C SER A 221 38.72 11.73 34.46
N MET A 222 39.40 12.04 33.34
CA MET A 222 40.84 11.83 33.19
C MET A 222 41.57 12.86 34.06
N ARG A 223 42.24 12.36 35.10
CA ARG A 223 43.26 13.12 35.84
C ARG A 223 44.44 13.42 34.89
N PRO A 224 45.10 14.58 35.03
CA PRO A 224 46.23 14.93 34.18
C PRO A 224 47.44 14.04 34.51
N THR A 225 48.03 13.45 33.47
CA THR A 225 49.28 12.69 33.55
C THR A 225 50.44 13.65 33.86
N ALA A 226 51.20 13.32 34.91
CA ALA A 226 52.42 14.01 35.29
C ALA A 226 53.50 13.85 34.21
N ARG A 227 54.22 14.94 33.92
CA ARG A 227 55.46 14.99 33.13
C ARG A 227 56.52 14.06 33.72
N PRO A 228 57.26 13.29 32.92
CA PRO A 228 58.51 12.70 33.39
C PRO A 228 59.61 13.78 33.46
N ALA A 229 60.38 13.74 34.54
CA ALA A 229 61.54 14.57 34.80
C ALA A 229 62.71 14.23 33.83
N LEU A 230 63.44 15.26 33.42
CA LEU A 230 64.75 15.15 32.78
C LEU A 230 65.76 14.53 33.77
N PRO A 231 66.70 13.69 33.34
CA PRO A 231 67.83 13.31 34.18
C PRO A 231 68.89 14.42 34.14
N ASP A 232 69.22 14.95 35.33
CA ASP A 232 70.51 15.58 35.57
C ASP A 232 71.57 14.48 35.75
N HIS A 233 72.69 14.62 35.05
CA HIS A 233 73.95 13.99 35.45
C HIS A 233 75.13 14.92 35.09
N PRO A 234 76.25 14.77 35.84
CA PRO A 234 77.17 15.85 36.25
C PRO A 234 78.15 16.34 35.18
#